data_AF-A0A7J9MQI8-F1
#
_entry.id   AF-A0A7J9MQI8-F1
#
_cell.length_a   1.000
_cell.length_b   1.000
_cell.length_c   1.000
_cell.angle_alpha   90.00
_cell.angle_beta   90.00
_cell.angle_gamma   90.00
#
_symmetry.space_group_name_H-M   'P 1'
#
loop_
_entity.id
_entity.type
_entity.pdbx_description
1 polymer ?
#
loop_
_entity_poly.entity_id
_entity_poly.type
_entity_poly.pdbx_seq_one_letter_code
_entity_poly.pdbx_strand_id
1 'polypeptide(L)'
;MSGICCLAAAINQLTKNLACEWAKDNIRTNCVAPWYIRTSLVEHLLEKKEFMEKVISRTPLERVGEPEEVSSMVAYLCLPAASYITGQIVSVDGGFTVNGFNR
;
A
#
# COMPACT_ATOMS: atom_id res chain seq x y z
N MET A 1 10.79 13.28 7.06
CA MET A 1 9.65 13.14 6.12
C MET A 1 10.12 12.97 4.67
N SER A 2 11.02 13.81 4.15
CA SER A 2 11.55 13.68 2.76
C SER A 2 12.23 12.34 2.44
N GLY A 3 13.03 11.78 3.36
CA GLY A 3 13.76 10.54 3.12
C GLY A 3 12.86 9.30 2.89
N ILE A 4 11.72 9.21 3.57
CA ILE A 4 10.78 8.09 3.43
C ILE A 4 10.09 8.13 2.06
N CYS A 5 9.71 9.33 1.58
CA CYS A 5 9.12 9.50 0.25
C CYS A 5 10.09 9.08 -0.86
N CYS A 6 11.38 9.44 -0.75
CA CYS A 6 12.40 9.03 -1.72
C CYS A 6 12.55 7.50 -1.78
N LEU A 7 12.61 6.83 -0.63
CA LEU A 7 12.71 5.37 -0.57
C LEU A 7 11.46 4.70 -1.14
N ALA A 8 10.26 5.20 -0.82
CA ALA A 8 9.02 4.65 -1.38
C ALA A 8 8.95 4.82 -2.91
N ALA A 9 9.37 5.97 -3.44
CA ALA A 9 9.47 6.19 -4.88
C ALA A 9 10.51 5.28 -5.54
N ALA A 10 11.65 5.06 -4.89
CA ALA A 10 12.68 4.15 -5.36
C ALA A 10 12.17 2.70 -5.41
N ILE A 11 11.43 2.24 -4.39
CA ILE A 11 10.80 0.92 -4.38
C ILE A 11 9.81 0.79 -5.55
N ASN A 12 8.96 1.80 -5.77
CA ASN A 12 8.01 1.81 -6.87
C ASN A 12 8.69 1.66 -8.24
N GLN A 13 9.80 2.36 -8.46
CA GLN A 13 10.56 2.24 -9.71
C GLN A 13 11.30 0.89 -9.80
N LEU A 14 11.87 0.41 -8.70
CA LEU A 14 12.53 -0.89 -8.62
C LEU A 14 11.56 -2.01 -8.98
N THR A 15 10.34 -2.00 -8.43
CA THR A 15 9.28 -2.97 -8.77
C THR A 15 9.03 -3.06 -10.27
N LYS A 16 8.96 -1.92 -10.96
CA LYS A 16 8.74 -1.87 -12.42
C LYS A 16 9.93 -2.42 -13.20
N ASN A 17 11.15 -2.05 -12.80
CA ASN A 17 12.36 -2.53 -13.47
C ASN A 17 12.49 -4.06 -13.32
N LEU A 18 12.33 -4.57 -12.10
CA LEU A 18 12.40 -6.01 -11.81
C LEU A 18 11.31 -6.80 -12.55
N ALA A 19 10.11 -6.24 -12.67
CA ALA A 19 9.03 -6.86 -13.44
C ALA A 19 9.40 -7.07 -14.92
N CYS A 20 10.16 -6.15 -15.52
CA CYS A 20 10.65 -6.32 -16.89
C CYS A 20 11.84 -7.29 -16.97
N GLU A 21 12.81 -7.16 -16.06
CA GLU A 21 14.04 -7.96 -16.08
C GLU A 21 13.79 -9.44 -15.80
N TRP A 22 12.91 -9.75 -14.86
CA TRP A 22 12.65 -11.12 -14.39
C TRP A 22 11.46 -11.80 -15.08
N ALA A 23 10.75 -11.10 -15.97
CA ALA A 23 9.64 -11.69 -16.74
C ALA A 23 10.10 -12.91 -17.56
N LYS A 24 11.32 -12.88 -18.11
CA LYS A 24 11.91 -14.00 -18.87
C LYS A 24 12.09 -15.26 -18.03
N ASP A 25 12.23 -15.11 -16.71
CA ASP A 25 12.41 -16.19 -15.75
C ASP A 25 11.06 -16.63 -15.14
N ASN A 26 9.95 -16.13 -15.69
CA ASN A 26 8.58 -16.36 -15.19
C ASN A 26 8.37 -15.92 -13.73
N ILE A 27 9.11 -14.89 -13.30
CA ILE A 27 8.98 -14.28 -11.97
C ILE A 27 8.15 -13.00 -12.11
N ARG A 28 7.16 -12.84 -11.23
CA ARG A 28 6.31 -11.64 -11.16
C ARG A 28 6.75 -10.76 -9.99
N THR A 29 6.74 -9.45 -10.20
CA THR A 29 7.11 -8.48 -9.16
C THR A 29 6.01 -7.45 -9.04
N ASN A 30 5.49 -7.23 -7.84
CA ASN A 30 4.46 -6.22 -7.57
C ASN A 30 4.75 -5.55 -6.21
N CYS A 31 4.19 -4.36 -6.00
CA CYS A 31 4.28 -3.61 -4.76
C CYS A 31 2.87 -3.40 -4.19
N VAL A 32 2.72 -3.51 -2.88
CA VAL A 32 1.49 -3.15 -2.17
C VAL A 32 1.77 -1.90 -1.35
N ALA A 33 0.97 -0.85 -1.58
CA ALA A 33 1.11 0.46 -0.95
C ALA A 33 -0.06 0.70 0.02
N PRO A 34 0.12 0.41 1.32
CA PRO A 34 -0.92 0.62 2.31
C PRO A 34 -1.00 2.07 2.79
N TRP A 35 -2.15 2.44 3.35
CA TRP A 35 -2.32 3.63 4.18
C TRP A 35 -2.13 3.30 5.66
N TYR A 36 -2.73 4.06 6.59
CA TYR A 36 -2.69 3.70 7.99
C TYR A 36 -3.39 2.36 8.22
N ILE A 37 -2.59 1.39 8.69
CA ILE A 37 -3.01 0.05 9.12
C ILE A 37 -2.69 -0.09 10.60
N ARG A 38 -3.60 -0.72 11.35
CA ARG A 38 -3.46 -0.94 12.79
C ARG A 38 -2.31 -1.92 13.10
N THR A 39 -1.10 -1.39 13.18
CA THR A 39 0.12 -2.13 13.51
C THR A 39 0.81 -1.48 14.71
N SER A 40 1.60 -2.26 15.45
CA SER A 40 2.34 -1.76 16.63
C SER A 40 3.24 -0.56 16.32
N LEU A 41 3.69 -0.42 15.06
CA LEU A 41 4.50 0.72 14.62
C LEU A 41 3.76 2.06 14.73
N VAL A 42 2.45 2.08 14.45
CA VAL A 42 1.64 3.31 14.39
C VAL A 42 0.59 3.40 15.50
N GLU A 43 0.48 2.38 16.35
CA GLU A 43 -0.49 2.30 17.45
C GLU A 43 -0.48 3.55 18.33
N HIS A 44 0.69 3.96 18.81
CA HIS A 44 0.87 5.19 19.61
C HIS A 44 0.45 6.50 18.90
N LEU A 45 0.41 6.52 17.56
CA LEU A 45 -0.09 7.66 16.79
C LEU A 45 -1.61 7.60 16.66
N LEU A 46 -2.15 6.40 16.45
CA LEU A 46 -3.58 6.16 16.31
C LEU A 46 -4.35 6.33 17.63
N GLU A 47 -3.70 6.14 18.77
CA GLU A 47 -4.28 6.46 20.09
C GLU A 47 -4.56 7.96 20.27
N LYS A 48 -3.87 8.83 19.52
CA LYS A 48 -4.11 10.28 19.57
C LYS A 48 -5.39 10.59 18.79
N LYS A 49 -6.47 10.91 19.52
CA LYS A 49 -7.80 11.18 18.96
C LYS A 49 -7.78 12.16 17.76
N GLU A 50 -7.09 13.30 17.89
CA GLU A 50 -6.99 14.27 16.79
C GLU A 50 -6.32 13.72 15.53
N PHE A 51 -5.34 12.82 15.70
CA PHE A 51 -4.66 12.20 14.58
C PHE A 51 -5.54 11.15 13.93
N MET A 52 -6.21 10.31 14.72
CA MET A 52 -7.19 9.36 14.24
C MET A 52 -8.31 10.05 13.44
N GLU A 53 -8.87 11.16 13.94
CA GLU A 53 -9.88 11.94 13.22
C GLU A 53 -9.36 12.51 11.89
N LYS A 54 -8.10 12.96 11.84
CA LYS A 54 -7.45 13.40 10.59
C LYS A 54 -7.25 12.26 9.60
N VAL A 55 -6.93 11.06 10.07
CA VAL A 55 -6.79 9.87 9.22
C VAL A 55 -8.15 9.47 8.67
N ILE A 56 -9.15 9.31 9.55
CA ILE A 56 -10.52 8.91 9.18
C ILE A 56 -11.13 9.91 8.20
N SER A 57 -11.02 11.22 8.45
CA SER A 57 -11.61 12.24 7.58
C SER A 57 -11.03 12.26 6.16
N ARG A 58 -9.83 11.69 5.96
CA ARG A 58 -9.17 11.58 4.66
C ARG A 58 -9.38 10.22 3.99
N THR A 59 -9.85 9.22 4.73
CA THR A 59 -10.11 7.89 4.22
C THR A 59 -11.59 7.75 3.86
N PRO A 60 -11.96 7.57 2.59
CA PRO A 60 -13.36 7.38 2.17
C PRO A 60 -14.12 6.26 2.88
N LEU A 61 -13.44 5.18 3.29
CA LEU A 61 -14.06 4.11 4.07
C LEU A 61 -14.24 4.47 5.57
N GLU A 62 -13.88 5.68 5.98
CA GLU A 62 -14.07 6.24 7.32
C GLU A 62 -13.51 5.39 8.47
N ARG A 63 -12.47 4.61 8.19
CA ARG A 63 -11.77 3.78 9.18
C ARG A 63 -10.31 3.54 8.81
N VAL A 64 -9.54 3.13 9.80
CA VAL A 64 -8.19 2.58 9.62
C VAL A 64 -8.30 1.15 9.07
N GLY A 65 -7.33 0.74 8.25
CA GLY A 65 -7.27 -0.62 7.76
C GLY A 65 -6.72 -1.61 8.79
N GLU A 66 -7.05 -2.88 8.62
CA GLU A 66 -6.53 -3.98 9.44
C GLU A 66 -5.42 -4.74 8.68
N PRO A 67 -4.44 -5.35 9.37
CA PRO A 67 -3.33 -6.08 8.72
C PRO A 67 -3.78 -7.15 7.73
N GLU A 68 -4.92 -7.78 7.99
CA GLU A 68 -5.52 -8.83 7.16
C GLU A 68 -5.91 -8.31 5.77
N GLU A 69 -6.23 -7.02 5.63
CA GLU A 69 -6.61 -6.42 4.35
C GLU A 69 -5.39 -6.30 3.43
N VAL A 70 -4.22 -5.98 4.00
CA VAL A 70 -2.95 -5.93 3.26
C VAL A 70 -2.47 -7.34 2.95
N SER A 71 -2.50 -8.25 3.93
CA SER A 71 -2.02 -9.63 3.73
C SER A 71 -2.88 -10.40 2.71
N SER A 72 -4.19 -10.16 2.67
CA SER A 72 -5.08 -10.74 1.66
C SER A 72 -4.71 -10.32 0.25
N MET A 73 -4.35 -9.04 0.04
CA MET A 73 -3.89 -8.56 -1.27
C MET A 73 -2.55 -9.19 -1.68
N VAL A 74 -1.61 -9.30 -0.73
CA VAL A 74 -0.33 -9.98 -0.96
C VAL A 74 -0.55 -11.46 -1.31
N ALA A 75 -1.41 -12.16 -0.57
CA ALA A 75 -1.76 -13.54 -0.84
C ALA A 75 -2.36 -13.71 -2.23
N TYR A 76 -3.30 -12.84 -2.62
CA TYR A 76 -3.87 -12.83 -3.98
C TYR A 76 -2.79 -12.67 -5.06
N LEU A 77 -1.82 -11.77 -4.87
CA LEU A 77 -0.73 -11.58 -5.82
C LEU A 77 0.17 -12.82 -5.95
N CYS A 78 0.17 -13.73 -4.97
CA CYS A 78 0.88 -15.01 -5.03
C CYS A 78 0.07 -16.12 -5.73
N LEU A 79 -1.25 -15.97 -5.88
CA LEU A 79 -2.11 -16.99 -6.50
C LEU A 79 -1.96 -17.04 -8.03
N PRO A 80 -2.28 -18.18 -8.67
CA PRO A 80 -2.35 -18.28 -10.13
C PRO A 80 -3.33 -17.31 -10.79
N ALA A 81 -4.36 -16.88 -10.05
CA ALA A 81 -5.31 -15.86 -10.51
C ALA A 81 -4.64 -14.52 -10.87
N ALA A 82 -3.50 -14.21 -10.25
CA ALA A 82 -2.69 -13.01 -10.54
C ALA A 82 -1.58 -13.28 -11.58
N SER A 83 -1.65 -14.38 -12.35
CA SER A 83 -0.62 -14.79 -13.31
C SER A 83 -0.27 -13.76 -14.37
N TYR A 84 -1.20 -12.86 -14.72
CA TYR A 84 -0.98 -11.78 -15.68
C TYR A 84 -0.76 -10.41 -15.02
N ILE A 85 -0.48 -10.39 -13.71
CA ILE A 85 -0.26 -9.15 -12.94
C ILE A 85 1.21 -9.08 -12.52
N THR A 86 1.95 -8.15 -13.14
CA THR A 86 3.34 -7.83 -12.82
C THR A 86 3.60 -6.33 -13.01
N GLY A 87 4.58 -5.78 -12.31
CA GLY A 87 4.98 -4.38 -12.32
C GLY A 87 3.98 -3.41 -11.67
N GLN A 88 2.96 -3.92 -10.99
CA GLN A 88 1.90 -3.08 -10.43
C GLN A 88 2.26 -2.55 -9.04
N ILE A 89 1.80 -1.34 -8.75
CA ILE A 89 1.80 -0.74 -7.41
C ILE A 89 0.34 -0.66 -6.99
N VAL A 90 -0.08 -1.58 -6.14
CA VAL A 90 -1.48 -1.73 -5.74
C VAL A 90 -1.70 -1.00 -4.43
N SER A 91 -2.58 0.00 -4.44
CA SER A 91 -2.92 0.76 -3.24
C SER A 91 -3.97 0.00 -2.41
N VAL A 92 -3.70 -0.16 -1.11
CA VAL A 92 -4.62 -0.76 -0.13
C VAL A 92 -4.83 0.25 0.99
N ASP A 93 -5.67 1.25 0.70
CA ASP A 93 -5.66 2.52 1.44
C ASP A 93 -7.05 3.07 1.79
N GLY A 94 -8.10 2.26 1.58
CA GLY A 94 -9.49 2.67 1.81
C GLY A 94 -9.93 3.86 0.94
N GLY A 95 -9.28 4.07 -0.21
CA GLY A 95 -9.59 5.14 -1.16
C GLY A 95 -8.85 6.45 -0.90
N PHE A 96 -7.92 6.49 0.05
CA PHE A 96 -7.15 7.70 0.40
C PHE A 96 -6.47 8.32 -0.83
N THR A 97 -5.78 7.53 -1.65
CA THR A 97 -5.05 8.02 -2.84
C THR A 97 -5.99 8.63 -3.89
N VAL A 98 -7.24 8.17 -3.97
CA VAL A 98 -8.25 8.68 -4.92
C VAL A 98 -8.92 9.95 -4.40
N ASN A 99 -9.21 10.00 -3.10
CA ASN A 99 -9.84 11.16 -2.46
C ASN A 99 -8.89 12.36 -2.35
N GLY A 100 -7.58 12.09 -2.19
CA GLY A 100 -6.56 13.13 -2.08
C GLY A 100 -6.71 14.00 -0.82
N PHE A 101 -6.24 15.24 -0.91
CA PHE A 101 -6.27 16.21 0.20
C PHE A 101 -7.50 17.13 0.20
N ASN A 102 -8.50 16.87 -0.65
CA ASN A 102 -9.64 17.77 -0.83
C ASN A 102 -10.75 17.51 0.21
N ARG A 103 -10.52 18.00 1.44
CA ARG A 103 -11.54 18.52 2.37
C ARG A 103 -10.91 19.62 3.22
#